data_AF-A0A1H7Y4N5-F1
#
_entry.id   AF-A0A1H7Y4N5-F1
#
_cell.length_a   1.000
_cell.length_b   1.000
_cell.length_c   1.000
_cell.angle_alpha   90.00
_cell.angle_beta   90.00
_cell.angle_gamma   90.00
#
_symmetry.space_group_name_H-M   'P 1'
#
loop_
_entity.id
_entity.type
_entity.pdbx_description
1 polymer ?
#
loop_
_entity_poly.entity_id
_entity_poly.type
_entity_poly.pdbx_seq_one_letter_code
_entity_poly.pdbx_strand_id
1 'polypeptide(L)'
;MKLPPVGVVVWEKFARLDPEHPEATLKTMGIDEFNTEWMKEYDSREFEVTTMLKDRTRMANVFTQFAETLVPTLARLAVARPDVISRTFDLRKDGDLLKVVDADMEADDVAWLEARLNEVPELRSWATMFNDAVVDAYGDREHDVYLTETTTTFIGHRAVAGLEKTVDRDVRFMSLIRALRDTDLDAEPFIMFKQPFQENIYRYAAIKVRDMVVPIETYQPEPGGGISVTREDPLPAFCATV
;
A
#
# COMPACT_ATOMS: atom_id res chain seq x y z
N MET A 1 8.58 4.91 44.50
CA MET A 1 7.78 4.23 43.47
C MET A 1 8.72 3.27 42.74
N LYS A 2 8.56 1.95 42.89
CA LYS A 2 9.34 0.96 42.12
C LYS A 2 8.60 0.74 40.81
N LEU A 3 9.26 1.00 39.68
CA LEU A 3 8.74 0.64 38.36
C LEU A 3 8.60 -0.90 38.30
N PRO A 4 7.56 -1.42 37.64
CA PRO A 4 7.40 -2.86 37.47
C PRO A 4 8.57 -3.43 36.63
N PRO A 5 8.90 -4.73 36.80
CA PRO A 5 9.97 -5.37 36.04
C PRO A 5 9.68 -5.30 34.54
N VAL A 6 10.73 -5.05 33.76
CA VAL A 6 10.72 -5.08 32.29
C VAL A 6 10.14 -6.42 31.84
N GLY A 7 9.03 -6.39 31.08
CA GLY A 7 8.39 -7.59 30.52
C GLY A 7 6.86 -7.66 30.59
N VAL A 8 6.20 -6.73 31.29
CA VAL A 8 4.72 -6.66 31.28
C VAL A 8 4.29 -5.64 30.22
N VAL A 9 3.88 -6.13 29.05
CA VAL A 9 3.16 -5.32 28.06
C VAL A 9 1.77 -5.06 28.61
N VAL A 10 1.57 -3.88 29.19
CA VAL A 10 0.23 -3.41 29.54
C VAL A 10 -0.42 -2.97 28.24
N TRP A 11 -1.38 -3.74 27.74
CA TRP A 11 -2.26 -3.29 26.68
C TRP A 11 -3.24 -2.26 27.27
N GLU A 12 -2.93 -0.97 27.15
CA GLU A 12 -3.72 0.15 27.70
C GLU A 12 -5.20 0.11 27.32
N LYS A 13 -5.58 -0.60 26.24
CA LYS A 13 -6.98 -0.75 25.80
C LYS A 13 -7.77 -1.82 26.58
N PHE A 14 -7.09 -2.79 27.19
CA PHE A 14 -7.69 -3.85 28.02
C PHE A 14 -7.48 -3.62 29.53
N ALA A 15 -6.72 -2.58 29.85
CA ALA A 15 -6.67 -1.98 31.17
C ALA A 15 -8.08 -1.67 31.69
N ARG A 16 -8.51 -2.39 32.73
CA ARG A 16 -9.70 -2.02 33.51
C ARG A 16 -9.24 -1.54 34.88
N LEU A 17 -9.85 -0.45 35.35
CA LEU A 17 -9.69 0.01 36.74
C LEU A 17 -10.14 -1.12 37.67
N ASP A 18 -9.34 -1.42 38.69
CA ASP A 18 -9.72 -2.37 39.72
C ASP A 18 -10.74 -1.70 40.66
N PRO A 19 -12.02 -2.13 40.66
CA PRO A 19 -13.03 -1.50 41.48
C PRO A 19 -12.88 -1.83 42.98
N GLU A 20 -12.08 -2.84 43.33
CA GLU A 20 -11.85 -3.26 44.71
C GLU A 20 -10.57 -2.65 45.33
N HIS A 21 -9.66 -2.13 44.49
CA HIS A 21 -8.38 -1.54 44.90
C HIS A 21 -8.16 -0.18 44.20
N PRO A 22 -8.75 0.92 44.69
CA PRO A 22 -8.80 2.22 44.00
C PRO A 22 -7.43 2.90 43.79
N GLU A 23 -6.39 2.44 44.50
CA GLU A 23 -5.00 2.85 44.33
C GLU A 23 -4.25 2.10 43.21
N ALA A 24 -4.82 1.00 42.70
CA ALA A 24 -4.28 0.24 41.58
C ALA A 24 -4.87 0.76 40.26
N THR A 25 -4.03 1.33 39.40
CA THR A 25 -4.48 1.92 38.12
C THR A 25 -4.91 0.88 37.09
N LEU A 26 -4.53 -0.40 37.27
CA LEU A 26 -4.61 -1.44 36.24
C LEU A 26 -4.82 -2.83 36.85
N LYS A 27 -5.91 -3.50 36.48
CA LYS A 27 -6.06 -4.95 36.72
C LYS A 27 -5.14 -5.72 35.76
N THR A 28 -4.31 -6.62 36.29
CA THR A 28 -3.58 -7.60 35.47
C THR A 28 -4.53 -8.70 35.05
N MET A 29 -4.72 -8.87 33.74
CA MET A 29 -5.51 -9.95 33.15
C MET A 29 -4.73 -11.27 33.23
N GLY A 30 -5.41 -12.37 33.56
CA GLY A 30 -4.81 -13.70 33.48
C GLY A 30 -4.60 -14.14 32.02
N ILE A 31 -3.63 -15.01 31.75
CA ILE A 31 -3.28 -15.42 30.38
C ILE A 31 -4.46 -16.05 29.60
N ASP A 32 -5.36 -16.76 30.28
CA ASP A 32 -6.53 -17.39 29.65
C ASP A 32 -7.64 -16.38 29.32
N GLU A 33 -7.85 -15.39 30.18
CA GLU A 33 -8.75 -14.26 29.94
C GLU A 33 -8.22 -13.40 28.78
N PHE A 34 -6.90 -13.19 28.75
CA PHE A 34 -6.21 -12.54 27.64
C PHE A 34 -6.40 -13.30 26.33
N ASN A 35 -6.11 -14.60 26.30
CA ASN A 35 -6.26 -15.41 25.10
C ASN A 35 -7.72 -15.40 24.60
N THR A 36 -8.69 -15.39 25.51
CA THR A 36 -10.11 -15.35 25.15
C THR A 36 -10.52 -14.02 24.50
N GLU A 37 -10.13 -12.89 25.09
CA GLU A 37 -10.44 -11.57 24.52
C GLU A 37 -9.64 -11.29 23.25
N TRP A 38 -8.39 -11.75 23.20
CA TRP A 38 -7.55 -11.72 22.00
C TRP A 38 -8.15 -12.52 20.86
N MET A 39 -8.62 -13.75 21.11
CA MET A 39 -9.27 -14.58 20.09
C MET A 39 -10.56 -13.94 19.58
N LYS A 40 -11.35 -13.28 20.43
CA LYS A 40 -12.54 -12.53 19.97
C LYS A 40 -12.17 -11.35 19.06
N GLU A 41 -11.13 -10.60 19.40
CA GLU A 41 -10.64 -9.50 18.55
C GLU A 41 -10.05 -10.05 17.23
N TYR A 42 -9.28 -11.13 17.29
CA TYR A 42 -8.73 -11.81 16.11
C TYR A 42 -9.81 -12.36 15.19
N ASP A 43 -10.80 -13.08 15.74
CA ASP A 43 -11.93 -13.64 14.97
C ASP A 43 -12.80 -12.52 14.37
N SER A 44 -12.96 -11.39 15.07
CA SER A 44 -13.63 -10.21 14.50
C SER A 44 -12.87 -9.61 13.31
N ARG A 45 -11.56 -9.86 13.22
CA ARG A 45 -10.66 -9.37 12.16
C ARG A 45 -10.34 -10.37 11.08
N GLU A 46 -10.77 -11.63 11.20
CA GLU A 46 -10.64 -12.62 10.13
C GLU A 46 -11.23 -12.07 8.82
N PHE A 47 -12.31 -11.29 8.92
CA PHE A 47 -12.92 -10.58 7.80
C PHE A 47 -11.97 -9.54 7.17
N GLU A 48 -11.31 -8.70 7.98
CA GLU A 48 -10.39 -7.65 7.51
C GLU A 48 -9.14 -8.24 6.85
N VAL A 49 -8.54 -9.29 7.44
CA VAL A 49 -7.38 -9.99 6.86
C VAL A 49 -7.76 -10.68 5.55
N THR A 50 -8.93 -11.31 5.49
CA THR A 50 -9.43 -11.96 4.27
C THR A 50 -9.68 -10.95 3.16
N THR A 51 -10.26 -9.79 3.48
CA THR A 51 -10.48 -8.69 2.54
C THR A 51 -9.15 -8.16 2.01
N MET A 52 -8.20 -7.82 2.90
CA MET A 52 -6.86 -7.40 2.52
C MET A 52 -6.17 -8.40 1.58
N LEU A 53 -6.26 -9.70 1.84
CA LEU A 53 -5.67 -10.73 0.98
C LEU A 53 -6.34 -10.81 -0.41
N LYS A 54 -7.67 -10.64 -0.47
CA LYS A 54 -8.41 -10.57 -1.73
C LYS A 54 -8.01 -9.35 -2.54
N ASP A 55 -7.93 -8.18 -1.91
CA ASP A 55 -7.58 -6.92 -2.57
C ASP A 55 -6.14 -6.96 -3.10
N ARG A 56 -5.20 -7.44 -2.28
CA ARG A 56 -3.82 -7.68 -2.71
C ARG A 56 -3.75 -8.63 -3.89
N THR A 57 -4.50 -9.73 -3.85
CA THR A 57 -4.52 -10.70 -4.95
C THR A 57 -5.08 -10.09 -6.23
N ARG A 58 -6.16 -9.31 -6.13
CA ARG A 58 -6.76 -8.59 -7.27
C ARG A 58 -5.78 -7.57 -7.85
N MET A 59 -5.21 -6.68 -7.02
CA MET A 59 -4.20 -5.70 -7.44
C MET A 59 -3.00 -6.37 -8.11
N ALA A 60 -2.47 -7.44 -7.50
CA ALA A 60 -1.34 -8.19 -8.02
C ALA A 60 -1.65 -8.77 -9.41
N ASN A 61 -2.80 -9.44 -9.56
CA ASN A 61 -3.21 -10.03 -10.83
C ASN A 61 -3.36 -8.97 -11.93
N VAL A 62 -4.02 -7.85 -11.62
CA VAL A 62 -4.26 -6.78 -12.60
C VAL A 62 -2.95 -6.10 -12.99
N PHE A 63 -2.08 -5.79 -12.04
CA PHE A 63 -0.79 -5.18 -12.35
C PHE A 63 0.13 -6.11 -13.14
N THR A 64 0.12 -7.42 -12.83
CA THR A 64 0.83 -8.41 -13.63
C THR A 64 0.37 -8.35 -15.09
N GLN A 65 -0.94 -8.33 -15.36
CA GLN A 65 -1.46 -8.19 -16.72
C GLN A 65 -1.04 -6.87 -17.39
N PHE A 66 -1.06 -5.77 -16.64
CA PHE A 66 -0.58 -4.48 -17.13
C PHE A 66 0.90 -4.55 -17.54
N ALA A 67 1.78 -5.02 -16.64
CA ALA A 67 3.22 -5.09 -16.86
C ALA A 67 3.59 -6.06 -17.98
N GLU A 68 2.95 -7.23 -18.03
CA GLU A 68 3.14 -8.23 -19.10
C GLU A 68 2.64 -7.75 -20.46
N THR A 69 1.72 -6.77 -20.49
CA THR A 69 1.32 -6.10 -21.73
C THR A 69 2.27 -4.96 -22.07
N LEU A 70 2.68 -4.15 -21.08
CA LEU A 70 3.47 -2.93 -21.28
C LEU A 70 4.90 -3.24 -21.69
N VAL A 71 5.60 -4.14 -20.97
CA VAL A 71 7.02 -4.39 -21.18
C VAL A 71 7.32 -4.90 -22.60
N PRO A 72 6.58 -5.88 -23.15
CA PRO A 72 6.76 -6.28 -24.55
C PRO A 72 6.39 -5.17 -25.54
N THR A 73 5.41 -4.32 -25.21
CA THR A 73 5.04 -3.17 -26.04
C THR A 73 6.18 -2.17 -26.11
N LEU A 74 6.77 -1.80 -24.97
CA LEU A 74 7.94 -0.93 -24.92
C LEU A 74 9.14 -1.54 -25.66
N ALA A 75 9.37 -2.85 -25.53
CA ALA A 75 10.44 -3.54 -26.26
C ALA A 75 10.26 -3.45 -27.79
N ARG A 76 9.03 -3.59 -28.29
CA ARG A 76 8.73 -3.39 -29.72
C ARG A 76 8.95 -1.95 -30.16
N LEU A 77 8.53 -0.98 -29.34
CA LEU A 77 8.74 0.44 -29.63
C LEU A 77 10.22 0.82 -29.60
N ALA A 78 11.02 0.18 -28.75
CA ALA A 78 12.47 0.40 -28.67
C ALA A 78 13.20 0.00 -29.96
N VAL A 79 12.66 -0.96 -30.74
CA VAL A 79 13.19 -1.30 -32.07
C VAL A 79 12.92 -0.18 -33.08
N ALA A 80 11.78 0.49 -32.98
CA ALA A 80 11.37 1.53 -33.93
C ALA A 80 11.98 2.90 -33.61
N ARG A 81 12.02 3.28 -32.32
CA ARG A 81 12.55 4.56 -31.81
C ARG A 81 13.36 4.33 -30.54
N PRO A 82 14.57 3.74 -30.64
CA PRO A 82 15.41 3.50 -29.46
C PRO A 82 15.81 4.81 -28.75
N ASP A 83 15.94 5.90 -29.50
CA ASP A 83 16.24 7.26 -29.04
C ASP A 83 15.15 7.84 -28.11
N VAL A 84 13.91 7.36 -28.25
CA VAL A 84 12.76 7.74 -27.43
C VAL A 84 12.67 6.82 -26.21
N ILE A 85 12.62 5.50 -26.43
CA ILE A 85 12.39 4.54 -25.35
C ILE A 85 13.54 4.46 -24.34
N SER A 86 14.77 4.79 -24.75
CA SER A 86 15.92 4.83 -23.84
C SER A 86 15.89 6.01 -22.86
N ARG A 87 15.04 7.01 -23.06
CA ARG A 87 14.94 8.17 -22.16
C ARG A 87 14.12 7.82 -20.91
N THR A 88 14.35 8.58 -19.85
CA THR A 88 13.55 8.42 -18.63
C THR A 88 12.20 9.10 -18.82
N PHE A 89 11.14 8.35 -18.53
CA PHE A 89 9.77 8.86 -18.44
C PHE A 89 8.99 8.03 -17.42
N ASP A 90 7.82 8.53 -17.07
CA ASP A 90 6.78 7.79 -16.38
C ASP A 90 5.47 7.76 -17.16
N LEU A 91 4.60 6.85 -16.77
CA LEU A 91 3.25 6.70 -17.28
C LEU A 91 2.27 6.86 -16.12
N ARG A 92 1.21 7.60 -16.37
CA ARG A 92 0.05 7.69 -15.48
C ARG A 92 -1.24 7.65 -16.27
N LYS A 93 -2.36 7.47 -15.58
CA LYS A 93 -3.68 7.58 -16.18
C LYS A 93 -4.12 9.05 -16.20
N ASP A 94 -4.75 9.48 -17.28
CA ASP A 94 -5.39 10.79 -17.40
C ASP A 94 -6.67 10.62 -18.23
N GLY A 95 -7.81 10.57 -17.52
CA GLY A 95 -9.06 10.09 -18.10
C GLY A 95 -8.89 8.69 -18.68
N ASP A 96 -9.32 8.48 -19.92
CA ASP A 96 -9.28 7.16 -20.57
C ASP A 96 -7.96 6.84 -21.28
N LEU A 97 -6.93 7.68 -21.09
CA LEU A 97 -5.66 7.58 -21.79
C LEU A 97 -4.49 7.39 -20.83
N LEU A 98 -3.44 6.75 -21.33
CA LEU A 98 -2.12 6.78 -20.72
C LEU A 98 -1.39 8.03 -21.17
N LYS A 99 -0.85 8.76 -20.18
CA LYS A 99 -0.05 9.97 -20.39
C LYS A 99 1.39 9.75 -19.98
N VAL A 100 2.29 10.26 -20.81
CA VAL A 100 3.72 10.29 -20.56
C VAL A 100 4.02 11.54 -19.75
N VAL A 101 4.72 11.35 -18.64
CA VAL A 101 4.99 12.39 -17.63
C VAL A 101 6.42 12.25 -17.13
N ASP A 102 6.96 13.29 -16.49
CA ASP A 102 8.34 13.34 -15.98
C ASP A 102 9.37 12.89 -17.03
N ALA A 103 9.14 13.30 -18.27
CA ALA A 103 9.85 12.85 -19.45
C ALA A 103 10.90 13.87 -19.88
N ASP A 104 12.15 13.42 -20.04
CA ASP A 104 13.23 14.23 -20.61
C ASP A 104 13.21 14.14 -22.15
N MET A 105 12.11 14.60 -22.74
CA MET A 105 11.76 14.36 -24.15
C MET A 105 11.11 15.58 -24.79
N GLU A 106 11.33 15.75 -26.08
CA GLU A 106 10.63 16.78 -26.87
C GLU A 106 9.14 16.42 -27.00
N ALA A 107 8.29 17.44 -27.17
CA ALA A 107 6.85 17.27 -27.22
C ALA A 107 6.38 16.30 -28.32
N ASP A 108 7.05 16.29 -29.47
CA ASP A 108 6.74 15.38 -30.57
C ASP A 108 7.06 13.91 -30.23
N ASP A 109 8.11 13.67 -29.44
CA ASP A 109 8.49 12.33 -28.99
C ASP A 109 7.51 11.82 -27.91
N VAL A 110 7.09 12.70 -27.00
CA VAL A 110 6.03 12.43 -26.03
C VAL A 110 4.73 12.07 -26.75
N ALA A 111 4.30 12.90 -27.71
CA ALA A 111 3.08 12.66 -28.47
C ALA A 111 3.12 11.36 -29.27
N TRP A 112 4.27 11.05 -29.87
CA TRP A 112 4.48 9.77 -30.56
C TRP A 112 4.34 8.58 -29.60
N LEU A 113 4.98 8.64 -28.44
CA LEU A 113 4.95 7.56 -27.45
C LEU A 113 3.54 7.36 -26.89
N GLU A 114 2.86 8.44 -26.51
CA GLU A 114 1.47 8.39 -26.06
C GLU A 114 0.56 7.78 -27.13
N ALA A 115 0.68 8.19 -28.39
CA ALA A 115 -0.12 7.62 -29.48
C ALA A 115 0.08 6.10 -29.59
N ARG A 116 1.33 5.64 -29.53
CA ARG A 116 1.66 4.20 -29.65
C ARG A 116 1.21 3.37 -28.45
N LEU A 117 1.31 3.91 -27.24
CA LEU A 117 0.83 3.21 -26.04
C LEU A 117 -0.70 3.12 -26.03
N ASN A 118 -1.39 4.18 -26.47
CA ASN A 118 -2.85 4.24 -26.49
C ASN A 118 -3.49 3.47 -27.67
N GLU A 119 -2.70 3.06 -28.68
CA GLU A 119 -3.10 2.09 -29.72
C GLU A 119 -3.34 0.68 -29.16
N VAL A 120 -2.92 0.39 -27.92
CA VAL A 120 -3.14 -0.89 -27.23
C VAL A 120 -4.26 -0.71 -26.18
N PRO A 121 -5.52 -1.07 -26.49
CA PRO A 121 -6.65 -0.84 -25.58
C PRO A 121 -6.50 -1.52 -24.22
N GLU A 122 -5.86 -2.70 -24.19
CA GLU A 122 -5.64 -3.49 -22.99
C GLU A 122 -4.82 -2.71 -21.95
N LEU A 123 -3.82 -1.92 -22.37
CA LEU A 123 -3.02 -1.11 -21.45
C LEU A 123 -3.88 -0.09 -20.70
N ARG A 124 -4.85 0.52 -21.40
CA ARG A 124 -5.75 1.53 -20.82
C ARG A 124 -6.74 0.88 -19.86
N SER A 125 -7.29 -0.28 -20.24
CA SER A 125 -8.17 -1.06 -19.37
C SER A 125 -7.44 -1.53 -18.10
N TRP A 126 -6.25 -2.11 -18.22
CA TRP A 126 -5.50 -2.59 -17.07
C TRP A 126 -5.05 -1.47 -16.14
N ALA A 127 -4.64 -0.31 -16.66
CA ALA A 127 -4.31 0.85 -15.84
C ALA A 127 -5.52 1.33 -15.02
N THR A 128 -6.70 1.38 -15.65
CA THR A 128 -7.96 1.72 -14.97
C THR A 128 -8.28 0.72 -13.87
N MET A 129 -8.30 -0.57 -14.21
CA MET A 129 -8.61 -1.63 -13.25
C MET A 129 -7.61 -1.69 -12.10
N PHE A 130 -6.34 -1.37 -12.34
CA PHE A 130 -5.33 -1.33 -11.31
C PHE A 130 -5.58 -0.17 -10.35
N ASN A 131 -5.78 1.03 -10.87
CA ASN A 131 -6.07 2.21 -10.05
C ASN A 131 -7.38 2.03 -9.25
N ASP A 132 -8.41 1.43 -9.85
CA ASP A 132 -9.63 1.08 -9.13
C ASP A 132 -9.36 0.09 -7.99
N ALA A 133 -8.56 -0.95 -8.23
CA ALA A 133 -8.19 -1.91 -7.19
C ALA A 133 -7.35 -1.27 -6.07
N VAL A 134 -6.51 -0.28 -6.39
CA VAL A 134 -5.77 0.51 -5.40
C VAL A 134 -6.72 1.34 -4.54
N VAL A 135 -7.74 1.96 -5.13
CA VAL A 135 -8.73 2.71 -4.35
C VAL A 135 -9.58 1.79 -3.49
N ASP A 136 -10.02 0.65 -4.02
CA ASP A 136 -10.79 -0.31 -3.23
C ASP A 136 -9.97 -0.83 -2.03
N ALA A 137 -8.66 -1.02 -2.20
CA ALA A 137 -7.78 -1.55 -1.18
C ALA A 137 -7.35 -0.53 -0.09
N TYR A 138 -7.14 0.74 -0.48
CA TYR A 138 -6.54 1.75 0.40
C TYR A 138 -7.40 2.98 0.63
N GLY A 139 -8.43 3.20 -0.19
CA GLY A 139 -9.31 4.36 -0.12
C GLY A 139 -10.55 4.10 0.74
N ASP A 140 -11.27 5.19 1.06
CA ASP A 140 -12.47 5.20 1.92
C ASP A 140 -13.77 4.80 1.18
N ARG A 141 -13.64 4.23 -0.02
CA ARG A 141 -14.76 3.84 -0.87
C ARG A 141 -15.47 2.59 -0.34
N GLU A 142 -14.69 1.55 -0.04
CA GLU A 142 -15.21 0.23 0.31
C GLU A 142 -15.01 -0.10 1.80
N HIS A 143 -13.98 0.49 2.43
CA HIS A 143 -13.53 0.15 3.77
C HIS A 143 -13.09 1.38 4.56
N ASP A 144 -13.31 1.39 5.88
CA ASP A 144 -12.84 2.47 6.77
C ASP A 144 -11.36 2.30 7.16
N VAL A 145 -10.83 1.09 6.99
CA VAL A 145 -9.48 0.68 7.43
C VAL A 145 -8.87 -0.24 6.37
N TYR A 146 -7.57 -0.10 6.12
CA TYR A 146 -6.77 -1.08 5.39
C TYR A 146 -5.66 -1.66 6.27
N LEU A 147 -5.18 -2.86 5.92
CA LEU A 147 -4.15 -3.56 6.67
C LEU A 147 -2.81 -3.60 5.92
N THR A 148 -1.72 -3.28 6.61
CA THR A 148 -0.35 -3.53 6.14
C THR A 148 0.28 -4.66 6.91
N GLU A 149 1.03 -5.49 6.23
CA GLU A 149 1.82 -6.55 6.86
C GLU A 149 3.20 -6.03 7.27
N THR A 150 3.71 -6.52 8.40
CA THR A 150 5.08 -6.27 8.92
C THR A 150 5.82 -7.60 9.08
N THR A 151 6.98 -7.65 9.75
CA THR A 151 7.68 -8.91 10.08
C THR A 151 6.98 -9.76 11.15
N THR A 152 6.17 -9.16 12.00
CA THR A 152 5.59 -9.85 13.17
C THR A 152 4.08 -9.72 13.29
N THR A 153 3.45 -8.79 12.55
CA THR A 153 2.00 -8.60 12.60
C THR A 153 1.41 -7.84 11.41
N PHE A 154 0.09 -7.66 11.42
CA PHE A 154 -0.62 -6.66 10.65
C PHE A 154 -0.75 -5.36 11.44
N ILE A 155 -0.75 -4.24 10.74
CA ILE A 155 -1.05 -2.92 11.28
C ILE A 155 -2.23 -2.37 10.49
N GLY A 156 -3.27 -1.95 11.21
CA GLY A 156 -4.40 -1.25 10.61
C GLY A 156 -4.08 0.22 10.40
N HIS A 157 -4.57 0.76 9.30
CA HIS A 157 -4.45 2.16 8.93
C HIS A 157 -5.83 2.66 8.54
N ARG A 158 -6.11 3.94 8.81
CA ARG A 158 -7.32 4.55 8.27
C ARG A 158 -7.25 4.54 6.76
N ALA A 159 -8.39 4.29 6.12
CA ALA A 159 -8.51 4.44 4.69
C ALA A 159 -8.19 5.88 4.25
N VAL A 160 -7.55 6.02 3.10
CA VAL A 160 -7.12 7.31 2.54
C VAL A 160 -8.33 8.03 1.97
N ALA A 161 -8.75 9.09 2.66
CA ALA A 161 -9.93 9.85 2.30
C ALA A 161 -9.80 10.48 0.90
N GLY A 162 -10.75 10.19 0.02
CA GLY A 162 -10.80 10.80 -1.31
C GLY A 162 -9.73 10.33 -2.29
N LEU A 163 -9.13 9.15 -2.06
CA LEU A 163 -8.06 8.59 -2.89
C LEU A 163 -8.49 8.43 -4.37
N GLU A 164 -9.77 8.20 -4.65
CA GLU A 164 -10.33 8.11 -6.00
C GLU A 164 -10.05 9.37 -6.85
N LYS A 165 -9.83 10.52 -6.21
CA LYS A 165 -9.58 11.80 -6.88
C LYS A 165 -8.12 12.01 -7.26
N THR A 166 -7.21 11.26 -6.64
CA THR A 166 -5.76 11.49 -6.81
C THR A 166 -5.01 10.28 -7.33
N VAL A 167 -5.56 9.06 -7.22
CA VAL A 167 -4.88 7.81 -7.62
C VAL A 167 -4.33 7.85 -9.05
N ASP A 168 -5.10 8.40 -10.01
CA ASP A 168 -4.68 8.50 -11.42
C ASP A 168 -3.45 9.40 -11.61
N ARG A 169 -3.32 10.43 -10.78
CA ARG A 169 -2.17 11.35 -10.76
C ARG A 169 -0.96 10.73 -10.05
N ASP A 170 -1.22 9.98 -8.98
CA ASP A 170 -0.23 9.54 -8.00
C ASP A 170 0.41 8.20 -8.38
N VAL A 171 -0.34 7.29 -9.02
CA VAL A 171 0.22 6.03 -9.52
C VAL A 171 1.09 6.29 -10.74
N ARG A 172 2.40 6.09 -10.56
CA ARG A 172 3.44 6.25 -11.57
C ARG A 172 3.95 4.87 -12.01
N PHE A 173 3.37 4.35 -13.09
CA PHE A 173 3.50 2.95 -13.50
C PHE A 173 4.95 2.54 -13.83
N MET A 174 5.74 3.41 -14.48
CA MET A 174 7.14 3.07 -14.78
C MET A 174 7.99 3.13 -13.53
N SER A 175 7.76 4.10 -12.64
CA SER A 175 8.43 4.13 -11.33
C SER A 175 8.07 2.91 -10.50
N LEU A 176 6.84 2.43 -10.58
CA LEU A 176 6.43 1.21 -9.87
C LEU A 176 7.17 0.00 -10.44
N ILE A 177 7.22 -0.17 -11.76
CA ILE A 177 8.02 -1.24 -12.39
C ILE A 177 9.50 -1.16 -11.99
N ARG A 178 10.09 0.05 -11.97
CA ARG A 178 11.50 0.26 -11.53
C ARG A 178 11.68 -0.13 -10.07
N ALA A 179 10.79 0.32 -9.18
CA ALA A 179 10.84 -0.02 -7.75
C ALA A 179 10.75 -1.53 -7.53
N LEU A 180 9.92 -2.23 -8.30
CA LEU A 180 9.79 -3.69 -8.23
C LEU A 180 11.05 -4.40 -8.74
N ARG A 181 11.63 -3.93 -9.85
CA ARG A 181 12.89 -4.47 -10.38
C ARG A 181 14.05 -4.30 -9.39
N ASP A 182 14.10 -3.16 -8.72
CA ASP A 182 15.19 -2.79 -7.81
C ASP A 182 14.94 -3.31 -6.37
N THR A 183 13.82 -4.01 -6.14
CA THR A 183 13.50 -4.65 -4.87
C THR A 183 14.34 -5.92 -4.67
N ASP A 184 15.03 -6.01 -3.53
CA ASP A 184 15.56 -7.27 -3.01
C ASP A 184 14.48 -7.99 -2.20
N LEU A 185 13.77 -8.94 -2.82
CA LEU A 185 12.75 -9.75 -2.15
C LEU A 185 13.30 -10.57 -0.98
N ASP A 186 14.60 -10.83 -0.91
CA ASP A 186 15.23 -11.55 0.19
C ASP A 186 15.44 -10.70 1.44
N ALA A 187 15.55 -9.39 1.26
CA ALA A 187 15.62 -8.43 2.35
C ALA A 187 14.23 -7.97 2.85
N GLU A 188 13.16 -8.26 2.12
CA GLU A 188 11.81 -7.78 2.45
C GLU A 188 11.16 -8.57 3.61
N PRO A 189 10.58 -7.88 4.62
CA PRO A 189 10.11 -8.47 5.87
C PRO A 189 8.71 -9.11 5.78
N PHE A 190 8.50 -10.08 4.88
CA PHE A 190 7.21 -10.76 4.74
C PHE A 190 6.96 -11.79 5.86
N ILE A 191 5.76 -11.79 6.45
CA ILE A 191 5.29 -12.90 7.32
C ILE A 191 4.69 -14.00 6.45
N MET A 192 3.99 -13.64 5.38
CA MET A 192 3.17 -14.55 4.58
C MET A 192 3.47 -14.43 3.08
N PHE A 193 3.31 -15.57 2.38
CA PHE A 193 3.20 -15.66 0.92
C PHE A 193 4.30 -14.94 0.12
N LYS A 194 5.56 -15.13 0.49
CA LYS A 194 6.71 -14.68 -0.33
C LYS A 194 6.77 -15.39 -1.70
N GLN A 195 6.34 -16.65 -1.75
CA GLN A 195 6.47 -17.50 -2.94
C GLN A 195 5.77 -16.92 -4.20
N PRO A 196 4.52 -16.44 -4.15
CA PRO A 196 3.90 -15.74 -5.29
C PRO A 196 4.73 -14.58 -5.85
N PHE A 197 5.43 -13.81 -5.02
CA PHE A 197 6.28 -12.70 -5.48
C PHE A 197 7.57 -13.19 -6.14
N GLN A 198 8.12 -14.32 -5.67
CA GLN A 198 9.26 -14.97 -6.30
C GLN A 198 8.90 -15.57 -7.67
N GLU A 199 7.67 -16.06 -7.83
CA GLU A 199 7.16 -16.58 -9.11
C GLU A 199 6.92 -15.45 -10.12
N ASN A 200 6.44 -14.29 -9.66
CA ASN A 200 6.27 -13.11 -10.50
C ASN A 200 6.41 -11.82 -9.69
N ILE A 201 7.52 -11.10 -9.89
CA ILE A 201 7.85 -9.86 -9.17
C ILE A 201 6.78 -8.77 -9.32
N TYR A 202 6.03 -8.73 -10.43
CA TYR A 202 4.99 -7.73 -10.63
C TYR A 202 3.85 -7.84 -9.64
N ARG A 203 3.63 -9.02 -9.05
CA ARG A 203 2.64 -9.21 -7.99
C ARG A 203 2.96 -8.37 -6.75
N TYR A 204 4.23 -8.02 -6.55
CA TYR A 204 4.66 -7.18 -5.44
C TYR A 204 4.23 -5.71 -5.57
N ALA A 205 3.72 -5.30 -6.74
CA ALA A 205 3.07 -4.00 -6.94
C ALA A 205 1.92 -3.75 -5.96
N ALA A 206 1.20 -4.81 -5.58
CA ALA A 206 0.10 -4.77 -4.62
C ALA A 206 0.53 -4.35 -3.21
N ILE A 207 1.84 -4.25 -2.94
CA ILE A 207 2.40 -3.73 -1.69
C ILE A 207 3.10 -2.40 -1.97
N LYS A 208 3.96 -2.33 -3.00
CA LYS A 208 4.77 -1.14 -3.28
C LYS A 208 3.97 0.07 -3.76
N VAL A 209 2.81 -0.12 -4.39
CA VAL A 209 1.98 1.01 -4.84
C VAL A 209 1.53 1.91 -3.68
N ARG A 210 1.38 1.35 -2.48
CA ARG A 210 1.07 2.10 -1.26
C ARG A 210 2.04 3.26 -1.05
N ASP A 211 3.33 3.06 -1.27
CA ASP A 211 4.36 4.07 -1.03
C ASP A 211 4.24 5.27 -2.00
N MET A 212 3.44 5.14 -3.07
CA MET A 212 3.14 6.20 -4.04
C MET A 212 1.85 6.95 -3.74
N VAL A 213 0.85 6.27 -3.17
CA VAL A 213 -0.51 6.80 -3.02
C VAL A 213 -0.87 7.16 -1.58
N VAL A 214 -0.15 6.60 -0.61
CA VAL A 214 -0.28 6.95 0.80
C VAL A 214 0.85 7.92 1.14
N PRO A 215 0.54 9.18 1.50
CA PRO A 215 1.57 10.14 1.90
C PRO A 215 2.36 9.59 3.10
N ILE A 216 3.70 9.58 3.01
CA ILE A 216 4.57 9.26 4.15
C ILE A 216 4.43 10.32 5.27
N GLU A 217 3.93 11.51 4.92
CA GLU A 217 3.74 12.67 5.78
C GLU A 217 2.42 13.36 5.43
N THR A 218 1.50 13.47 6.40
CA THR A 218 0.30 14.30 6.27
C THR A 218 0.69 15.71 6.73
N TYR A 219 0.83 16.64 5.78
CA TYR A 219 1.04 18.05 6.09
C TYR A 219 -0.29 18.69 6.50
N GLN A 220 -0.40 19.15 7.74
CA GLN A 220 -1.59 19.87 8.21
C GLN A 220 -1.24 21.36 8.41
N PRO A 221 -2.03 22.30 7.86
CA PRO A 221 -1.90 23.71 8.20
C PRO A 221 -2.37 23.93 9.64
N GLU A 222 -1.51 24.48 10.49
CA GLU A 222 -1.87 24.83 11.87
C GLU A 222 -2.71 26.13 11.92
N PRO A 223 -3.61 26.27 12.90
CA PRO A 223 -4.25 27.54 13.22
C PRO A 223 -3.20 28.58 13.61
N GLY A 224 -2.76 29.40 12.65
CA GLY A 224 -1.64 30.33 12.80
C GLY A 224 -0.73 30.43 11.57
N GLY A 225 -0.94 29.59 10.55
CA GLY A 225 -0.19 29.64 9.29
C GLY A 225 1.11 28.84 9.28
N GLY A 226 1.38 28.06 10.33
CA GLY A 226 2.43 27.04 10.33
C GLY A 226 2.01 25.80 9.53
N ILE A 227 2.99 25.01 9.09
CA ILE A 227 2.76 23.70 8.50
C ILE A 227 3.29 22.68 9.52
N SER A 228 2.41 21.82 10.02
CA SER A 228 2.81 20.67 10.84
C SER A 228 2.92 19.43 9.96
N VAL A 229 3.95 18.64 10.21
CA VAL A 229 4.09 17.30 9.64
C VAL A 229 3.51 16.34 10.66
N THR A 230 2.27 15.90 10.44
CA THR A 230 1.76 14.72 11.11
C THR A 230 2.23 13.51 10.31
N ARG A 231 3.14 12.72 10.89
CA ARG A 231 3.18 11.32 10.52
C ARG A 231 1.85 10.77 11.04
N GLU A 232 0.97 10.28 10.16
CA GLU A 232 -0.21 9.57 10.64
C GLU A 232 0.34 8.41 11.48
N ASP A 233 0.18 8.51 12.81
CA ASP A 233 0.60 7.43 13.67
C ASP A 233 -0.26 6.23 13.26
N PRO A 234 0.37 5.10 12.86
CA PRO A 234 -0.38 3.91 12.55
C PRO A 234 -1.33 3.60 13.72
N LEU A 235 -2.51 3.02 13.44
CA LEU A 235 -3.31 2.48 14.54
C LEU A 235 -2.41 1.52 15.33
N PRO A 236 -2.57 1.43 16.66
CA PRO A 236 -1.65 0.69 17.53
C PRO A 236 -1.25 -0.65 16.91
N ALA A 237 0.05 -0.84 16.67
CA ALA A 237 0.57 -2.04 16.02
C ALA A 237 0.28 -3.29 16.87
N PHE A 238 -0.14 -4.38 16.22
CA PHE A 238 -0.59 -5.57 16.92
C PHE A 238 0.57 -6.55 17.18
N CYS A 239 1.55 -6.28 18.04
CA CYS A 239 2.67 -7.22 18.20
C CYS A 239 2.21 -8.67 18.50
N ALA A 240 2.48 -9.61 17.59
CA ALA A 240 2.46 -11.03 17.93
C ALA A 240 3.74 -11.33 18.70
N THR A 241 3.60 -11.59 20.00
CA THR A 241 4.67 -12.27 20.76
C THR A 241 4.58 -13.75 20.44
N VAL A 242 5.63 -14.28 19.80
CA VAL A 242 5.89 -15.71 19.61
C VAL A 242 6.20 -16.38 20.94
#